data_AF-A0A069CVC4-F1
#
_entry.id   AF-A0A069CVC4-F1
#
_cell.length_a   1.000
_cell.length_b   1.000
_cell.length_c   1.000
_cell.angle_alpha   90.00
_cell.angle_beta   90.00
_cell.angle_gamma   90.00
#
_symmetry.space_group_name_H-M   'P 1'
#
loop_
_entity.id
_entity.type
_entity.pdbx_description
1 polymer ?
#
loop_
_entity_poly.entity_id
_entity_poly.type
_entity_poly.pdbx_seq_one_letter_code
_entity_poly.pdbx_strand_id
1 'polypeptide(L)'
;MMQIQKVNAFSRLIHGVLKRKQSQVRPQTVLYEDLSQELWLVILAQQAKIPTLASENNLMLFILLSCRAADYLKKETRLLLRNEPSESSRLDQITETVEPELELSLAAFIEQLDDVTNQRLLRLLVADPTLTHGQRQKSLRLSRATYYRRLNQLRQELKQFLEL
;
A
#
# COMPACT_ATOMS: atom_id res chain seq x y z
N MET A 1 32.47 -28.18 1.05
CA MET A 1 31.10 -28.51 0.61
C MET A 1 29.97 -28.12 1.58
N MET A 2 30.22 -27.83 2.87
CA MET A 2 29.17 -27.52 3.87
C MET A 2 28.53 -26.11 3.78
N GLN A 3 29.24 -25.11 3.23
CA GLN A 3 28.73 -23.72 3.18
C GLN A 3 27.65 -23.52 2.09
N ILE A 4 27.78 -24.18 0.94
CA ILE A 4 26.85 -24.05 -0.19
C ILE A 4 25.45 -24.59 0.18
N GLN A 5 25.40 -25.70 0.92
CA GLN A 5 24.12 -26.27 1.38
C GLN A 5 23.40 -25.36 2.39
N LYS A 6 24.14 -24.68 3.28
CA LYS A 6 23.58 -23.70 4.22
C LYS A 6 22.97 -22.50 3.51
N VAL A 7 23.65 -21.96 2.48
CA VAL A 7 23.13 -20.86 1.67
C VAL A 7 21.80 -21.25 1.00
N ASN A 8 21.70 -22.48 0.49
CA ASN A 8 20.50 -22.98 -0.16
C ASN A 8 19.30 -23.21 0.79
N ALA A 9 19.53 -23.46 2.09
CA ALA A 9 18.45 -23.66 3.06
C ALA A 9 17.85 -22.33 3.55
N PHE A 10 18.69 -21.33 3.84
CA PHE A 10 18.22 -19.99 4.18
C PHE A 10 17.56 -19.29 2.99
N SER A 11 18.06 -19.48 1.77
CA SER A 11 17.42 -18.97 0.55
C SER A 11 15.99 -19.50 0.41
N ARG A 12 15.77 -20.81 0.66
CA ARG A 12 14.43 -21.41 0.66
C ARG A 12 13.51 -20.81 1.73
N LEU A 13 14.04 -20.53 2.92
CA LEU A 13 13.29 -19.87 3.99
C LEU A 13 12.85 -18.46 3.59
N ILE A 14 13.77 -17.65 3.06
CA ILE A 14 13.48 -16.29 2.56
C ILE A 14 12.41 -16.35 1.47
N HIS A 15 12.57 -17.22 0.48
CA HIS A 15 11.56 -17.39 -0.58
C HIS A 15 10.21 -17.82 -0.01
N GLY A 16 10.18 -18.69 1.01
CA GLY A 16 8.96 -19.07 1.70
C GLY A 16 8.26 -17.89 2.37
N VAL A 17 9.01 -16.99 3.01
CA VAL A 17 8.48 -15.75 3.60
C VAL A 17 7.94 -14.82 2.52
N LEU A 18 8.71 -14.58 1.45
CA LEU A 18 8.33 -13.71 0.35
C LEU A 18 7.12 -14.24 -0.43
N LYS A 19 7.01 -15.55 -0.62
CA LYS A 19 5.84 -16.19 -1.25
C LYS A 19 4.54 -15.90 -0.49
N ARG A 20 4.58 -15.81 0.84
CA ARG A 20 3.41 -15.40 1.65
C ARG A 20 3.06 -13.91 1.51
N LYS A 21 3.92 -13.12 0.87
CA LYS A 21 3.72 -11.68 0.59
C LYS A 21 3.50 -11.41 -0.90
N GLN A 22 3.17 -12.44 -1.68
CA GLN A 22 3.08 -12.33 -3.15
C GLN A 22 2.02 -11.33 -3.65
N SER A 23 1.00 -11.02 -2.84
CA SER A 23 0.03 -9.95 -3.13
C SER A 23 0.63 -8.54 -3.06
N GLN A 24 1.78 -8.37 -2.41
CA GLN A 24 2.46 -7.09 -2.19
C GLN A 24 3.80 -7.01 -2.93
N VAL A 25 4.46 -8.14 -3.17
CA VAL A 25 5.80 -8.21 -3.78
C VAL A 25 5.85 -9.37 -4.76
N ARG A 26 6.07 -9.08 -6.05
CA ARG A 26 6.18 -10.09 -7.11
C ARG A 26 7.65 -10.51 -7.31
N PRO A 27 7.92 -11.78 -7.66
CA PRO A 27 9.27 -12.20 -8.06
C PRO A 27 9.83 -11.33 -9.19
N GLN A 28 11.16 -11.21 -9.26
CA GLN A 28 11.88 -10.44 -10.30
C GLN A 28 11.54 -8.94 -10.33
N THR A 29 11.09 -8.39 -9.19
CA THR A 29 10.95 -6.93 -9.02
C THR A 29 12.09 -6.41 -8.15
N VAL A 30 12.46 -5.14 -8.32
CA VAL A 30 13.47 -4.48 -7.47
C VAL A 30 13.09 -4.61 -5.98
N LEU A 31 11.82 -4.39 -5.66
CA LEU A 31 11.30 -4.56 -4.29
C LEU A 31 11.48 -5.99 -3.73
N TYR A 32 11.39 -7.01 -4.58
CA TYR A 32 11.63 -8.39 -4.18
C TYR A 32 13.11 -8.63 -3.85
N GLU A 33 14.00 -8.12 -4.69
CA GLU A 33 15.44 -8.23 -4.49
C GLU A 33 15.88 -7.49 -3.23
N ASP A 34 15.41 -6.26 -3.04
CA ASP A 34 15.68 -5.45 -1.85
C ASP A 34 15.19 -6.17 -0.58
N LEU A 35 13.95 -6.67 -0.60
CA LEU A 35 13.38 -7.38 0.54
C LEU A 35 14.13 -8.69 0.83
N SER A 36 14.57 -9.39 -0.21
CA SER A 36 15.41 -10.59 -0.06
C SER A 36 16.75 -10.27 0.62
N GLN A 37 17.43 -9.20 0.18
CA GLN A 37 18.68 -8.74 0.78
C GLN A 37 18.48 -8.32 2.25
N GLU A 38 17.40 -7.59 2.54
CA GLU A 38 17.06 -7.19 3.90
C GLU A 38 16.88 -8.40 4.83
N LEU A 39 16.21 -9.46 4.36
CA LEU A 39 16.04 -10.69 5.11
C LEU A 39 17.35 -11.46 5.30
N TRP A 40 18.25 -11.43 4.31
CA TRP A 40 19.61 -11.97 4.46
C TRP A 40 20.39 -11.26 5.57
N LEU A 41 20.33 -9.93 5.65
CA LEU A 41 20.99 -9.16 6.69
C LEU A 41 20.50 -9.56 8.10
N VAL A 42 19.20 -9.81 8.25
CA VAL A 42 18.64 -10.33 9.51
C VAL A 42 19.22 -11.70 9.85
N ILE A 43 19.31 -12.62 8.88
CA ILE A 43 19.88 -13.95 9.11
C ILE A 43 21.34 -13.85 9.53
N LEU A 44 22.15 -13.04 8.85
CA LEU A 44 23.55 -12.82 9.21
C LEU A 44 23.69 -12.26 10.63
N ALA A 45 22.86 -11.29 11.01
CA ALA A 45 22.85 -10.74 12.36
C ALA A 45 22.45 -11.78 13.42
N GLN A 46 21.56 -12.72 13.10
CA GLN A 46 21.20 -13.82 14.00
C GLN A 46 22.30 -14.88 14.08
N GLN A 47 22.97 -15.21 12.96
CA GLN A 47 24.09 -16.14 12.94
C GLN A 47 25.30 -15.63 13.74
N ALA A 48 25.53 -14.31 13.75
CA ALA A 48 26.56 -13.69 14.58
C ALA A 48 26.30 -13.91 16.08
N LYS A 49 25.03 -13.98 16.49
CA LYS A 49 24.62 -14.24 17.88
C LYS A 49 24.57 -15.73 18.20
N ILE A 50 24.12 -16.53 17.24
CA ILE A 50 23.89 -17.97 17.38
C ILE A 50 24.55 -18.67 16.18
N PRO A 51 25.82 -19.07 16.26
CA PRO A 51 26.55 -19.69 15.15
C PRO A 51 25.93 -21.00 14.64
N THR A 52 25.14 -21.66 15.48
CA THR A 52 24.42 -22.91 15.21
C THR A 52 22.98 -22.68 14.73
N LEU A 53 22.61 -21.46 14.33
CA LEU A 53 21.27 -21.12 13.87
C LEU A 53 20.79 -22.08 12.78
N ALA A 54 19.69 -22.79 13.06
CA ALA A 54 19.04 -23.68 12.11
C ALA A 54 18.15 -22.88 11.14
N SER A 55 18.23 -23.19 9.85
CA SER A 55 17.35 -22.66 8.80
C SER A 55 16.01 -23.39 8.71
N GLU A 56 16.01 -24.69 9.00
CA GLU A 56 14.85 -25.57 8.89
C GLU A 56 14.13 -25.70 10.22
N ASN A 57 12.80 -25.80 10.19
CA ASN A 57 11.93 -25.94 11.36
C ASN A 57 12.11 -24.86 12.45
N ASN A 58 12.75 -23.75 12.11
CA ASN A 58 13.01 -22.66 13.04
C ASN A 58 11.88 -21.62 12.96
N LEU A 59 10.79 -21.90 13.70
CA LEU A 59 9.61 -21.03 13.74
C LEU A 59 9.95 -19.60 14.18
N MET A 60 10.87 -19.45 15.15
CA MET A 60 11.26 -18.15 15.65
C MET A 60 11.96 -17.32 14.58
N LEU A 61 12.87 -17.92 13.81
CA LEU A 61 13.51 -17.27 12.68
C LEU A 61 12.48 -16.91 11.60
N PHE A 62 11.55 -17.82 11.28
CA PHE A 62 10.49 -17.55 10.32
C PHE A 62 9.60 -16.35 10.73
N ILE A 63 9.20 -16.28 12.01
CA ILE A 63 8.42 -15.17 12.56
C ILE A 63 9.22 -13.86 12.44
N LEU A 64 10.49 -13.88 12.85
CA LEU A 64 11.36 -12.71 12.77
C LEU A 64 11.46 -12.16 11.35
N LEU A 65 11.72 -13.02 10.37
CA LEU A 65 11.80 -12.64 8.95
C LEU A 65 10.45 -12.12 8.43
N SER A 66 9.35 -12.75 8.83
CA SER A 66 8.00 -12.32 8.45
C SER A 66 7.66 -10.93 9.00
N CYS A 67 8.03 -10.65 10.26
CA CYS A 67 7.88 -9.33 10.87
C CYS A 67 8.74 -8.28 10.15
N ARG A 68 10.02 -8.60 9.89
CA ARG A 68 10.90 -7.68 9.17
C ARG A 68 10.36 -7.34 7.78
N ALA A 69 9.89 -8.34 7.04
CA ALA A 69 9.30 -8.14 5.73
C ALA A 69 8.07 -7.21 5.79
N ALA A 70 7.20 -7.40 6.79
CA ALA A 70 6.03 -6.54 6.98
C ALA A 70 6.41 -5.09 7.32
N ASP A 71 7.42 -4.88 8.15
CA ASP A 71 7.88 -3.53 8.52
C ASP A 71 8.54 -2.80 7.36
N TYR A 72 9.34 -3.50 6.55
CA TYR A 72 9.91 -2.96 5.33
C TYR A 72 8.82 -2.49 4.37
N LEU A 73 7.82 -3.35 4.11
CA LEU A 73 6.72 -3.00 3.20
C LEU A 73 5.89 -1.82 3.70
N LYS A 74 5.65 -1.72 5.02
CA LYS A 74 5.02 -0.54 5.62
C LYS A 74 5.85 0.73 5.40
N LYS A 75 7.18 0.65 5.52
CA LYS A 75 8.08 1.78 5.29
C LYS A 75 8.06 2.20 3.82
N GLU A 76 8.15 1.26 2.89
CA GLU A 76 8.04 1.52 1.45
C GLU A 76 6.70 2.16 1.11
N THR A 77 5.60 1.64 1.65
CA THR A 77 4.27 2.22 1.44
C THR A 77 4.22 3.66 1.96
N ARG A 78 4.82 3.95 3.12
CA ARG A 78 4.89 5.33 3.66
C ARG A 78 5.78 6.24 2.81
N LEU A 79 6.87 5.72 2.25
CA LEU A 79 7.77 6.48 1.37
C LEU A 79 7.08 6.79 0.04
N LEU A 80 6.38 5.81 -0.55
CA LEU A 80 5.55 6.02 -1.73
C LEU A 80 4.46 7.05 -1.46
N LEU A 81 3.75 6.96 -0.32
CA LEU A 81 2.74 7.95 0.07
C LEU A 81 3.32 9.34 0.41
N ARG A 82 4.61 9.43 0.72
CA ARG A 82 5.30 10.70 1.02
C ARG A 82 5.91 11.33 -0.22
N ASN A 83 6.34 10.49 -1.17
CA ASN A 83 6.93 10.89 -2.45
C ASN A 83 5.90 10.90 -3.59
N GLU A 84 4.65 10.54 -3.32
CA GLU A 84 3.54 10.94 -4.16
C GLU A 84 3.65 12.46 -4.30
N PRO A 85 3.79 13.00 -5.52
CA PRO A 85 3.72 14.43 -5.71
C PRO A 85 2.43 14.88 -5.02
N SER A 86 2.54 15.87 -4.13
CA SER A 86 1.36 16.49 -3.54
C SER A 86 0.37 16.75 -4.66
N GLU A 87 -0.92 16.44 -4.45
CA GLU A 87 -1.96 16.60 -5.49
C GLU A 87 -1.91 17.98 -6.18
N SER A 88 -1.31 18.98 -5.54
CA SER A 88 -0.95 20.27 -6.13
C SER A 88 -0.21 20.16 -7.47
N SER A 89 0.76 19.24 -7.63
CA SER A 89 1.56 19.14 -8.86
C SER A 89 0.84 18.41 -10.00
N ARG A 90 -0.27 17.71 -9.73
CA ARG A 90 -1.08 17.03 -10.76
C ARG A 90 -2.23 17.91 -11.25
N LEU A 91 -2.73 18.81 -10.42
CA LEU A 91 -3.79 19.74 -10.80
C LEU A 91 -3.31 20.83 -11.76
N ASP A 92 -2.01 21.17 -11.73
CA ASP A 92 -1.44 22.20 -12.60
C ASP A 92 -1.37 21.82 -14.10
N GLN A 93 -1.77 20.61 -14.49
CA GLN A 93 -1.73 20.13 -15.89
C GLN A 93 -3.09 19.76 -16.49
N ILE A 94 -4.19 19.85 -15.75
CA ILE A 94 -5.53 19.56 -16.28
C ILE A 94 -6.20 20.89 -16.61
N THR A 95 -5.91 21.43 -17.79
CA THR A 95 -6.57 22.62 -18.35
C THR A 95 -7.73 22.25 -19.28
N GLU A 96 -8.21 21.01 -19.21
CA GLU A 96 -9.33 20.54 -20.02
C GLU A 96 -10.64 20.90 -19.32
N THR A 97 -11.46 21.71 -20.00
CA THR A 97 -12.87 21.92 -19.64
C THR A 97 -13.55 20.55 -19.59
N VAL A 98 -14.04 20.16 -18.40
CA VAL A 98 -14.80 18.95 -18.22
C VAL A 98 -16.06 19.01 -19.08
N GLU A 99 -16.34 17.96 -19.85
CA GLU A 99 -17.55 17.89 -20.65
C GLU A 99 -18.78 17.97 -19.73
N PRO A 100 -19.79 18.83 -20.04
CA PRO A 100 -20.97 19.01 -19.19
C PRO A 100 -21.72 17.71 -18.88
N GLU A 101 -21.66 16.73 -19.79
CA GLU A 101 -22.26 15.41 -19.64
C GLU A 101 -21.60 14.58 -18.53
N LEU A 102 -20.28 14.75 -18.33
CA LEU A 102 -19.54 14.09 -17.27
C LEU A 102 -19.88 14.71 -15.90
N GLU A 103 -20.04 16.03 -15.84
CA GLU A 103 -20.46 16.72 -14.62
C GLU A 103 -21.86 16.28 -14.17
N LEU A 104 -22.80 16.18 -15.12
CA LEU A 104 -24.16 15.68 -14.86
C LEU A 104 -24.15 14.21 -14.42
N SER A 105 -23.34 13.36 -15.05
CA SER A 105 -23.19 11.95 -14.68
C SER A 105 -22.62 11.80 -13.26
N LEU A 106 -21.62 12.61 -12.91
CA LEU A 106 -21.03 12.64 -11.57
C LEU A 106 -22.04 13.12 -10.52
N ALA A 107 -22.84 14.13 -10.83
CA ALA A 107 -23.90 14.61 -9.94
C ALA A 107 -24.96 13.53 -9.71
N ALA A 108 -25.42 12.85 -10.77
CA ALA A 108 -26.37 11.74 -10.66
C ALA A 108 -25.82 10.59 -9.80
N PHE A 109 -24.54 10.23 -10.00
CA PHE A 109 -23.87 9.23 -9.18
C PHE A 109 -23.85 9.62 -7.69
N ILE A 110 -23.54 10.87 -7.37
CA ILE A 110 -23.54 11.36 -5.99
C ILE A 110 -24.91 11.20 -5.34
N GLU A 111 -26.00 11.53 -6.05
CA GLU A 111 -27.36 11.38 -5.51
C GLU A 111 -27.78 9.92 -5.32
N GLN A 112 -27.22 8.98 -6.09
CA GLN A 112 -27.52 7.55 -6.00
C GLN A 112 -26.81 6.84 -4.84
N LEU A 113 -25.83 7.47 -4.19
CA LEU A 113 -25.13 6.87 -3.06
C LEU A 113 -26.02 6.79 -1.82
N ASP A 114 -26.25 5.59 -1.29
CA ASP A 114 -27.09 5.39 -0.10
C ASP A 114 -26.51 6.04 1.18
N ASP A 115 -25.19 6.18 1.26
CA ASP A 115 -24.53 6.72 2.45
C ASP A 115 -24.32 8.24 2.34
N VAL A 116 -25.07 9.00 3.15
CA VAL A 116 -25.00 10.48 3.23
C VAL A 116 -23.59 11.00 3.52
N THR A 117 -22.75 10.26 4.25
CA THR A 117 -21.36 10.65 4.52
C THR A 117 -20.51 10.51 3.26
N ASN A 118 -20.75 9.47 2.46
CA ASN A 118 -20.09 9.26 1.17
C ASN A 118 -20.51 10.32 0.16
N GLN A 119 -21.80 10.70 0.11
CA GLN A 119 -22.28 11.83 -0.70
C GLN A 119 -21.53 13.13 -0.34
N ARG A 120 -21.47 13.46 0.95
CA ARG A 120 -20.78 14.67 1.43
C ARG A 120 -19.28 14.64 1.13
N LEU A 121 -18.63 13.49 1.24
CA LEU A 121 -17.23 13.33 0.89
C LEU A 121 -16.98 13.60 -0.59
N LEU A 122 -17.79 13.04 -1.49
CA LEU A 122 -17.67 13.29 -2.92
C LEU A 122 -17.94 14.75 -3.28
N ARG A 123 -18.99 15.35 -2.72
CA ARG A 123 -19.27 16.79 -2.92
C ARG A 123 -18.09 17.67 -2.49
N LEU A 124 -17.42 17.34 -1.37
CA LEU A 124 -16.21 18.06 -0.92
C LEU A 124 -14.98 17.81 -1.79
N LEU A 125 -14.89 16.68 -2.48
CA LEU A 125 -13.82 16.40 -3.43
C LEU A 125 -14.00 17.21 -4.72
N VAL A 126 -15.25 17.33 -5.19
CA VAL A 126 -15.60 18.03 -6.44
C VAL A 126 -15.63 19.54 -6.24
N ALA A 127 -16.28 20.03 -5.19
CA ALA A 127 -16.51 21.47 -5.00
C ALA A 127 -15.25 22.26 -4.62
N ASP A 128 -14.29 21.61 -3.95
CA ASP A 128 -13.05 22.27 -3.54
C ASP A 128 -11.87 21.29 -3.62
N PRO A 129 -11.23 21.17 -4.80
CA PRO A 129 -10.08 20.30 -5.00
C PRO A 129 -8.86 20.74 -4.19
N THR A 130 -8.79 22.01 -3.75
CA THR A 130 -7.63 22.58 -3.04
C THR A 130 -7.52 22.10 -1.59
N LEU A 131 -8.62 21.64 -1.01
CA LEU A 131 -8.61 21.10 0.35
C LEU A 131 -7.71 19.87 0.44
N THR A 132 -6.93 19.76 1.50
CA THR A 132 -6.19 18.52 1.79
C THR A 132 -7.14 17.45 2.33
N HIS A 133 -6.78 16.17 2.15
CA HIS A 133 -7.51 15.06 2.76
C HIS A 133 -7.67 15.21 4.28
N GLY A 134 -6.67 15.78 4.97
CA GLY A 134 -6.75 16.04 6.41
C GLY A 134 -7.81 17.08 6.78
N GLN A 135 -7.98 18.13 5.97
CA GLN A 135 -9.05 19.12 6.17
C GLN A 135 -10.43 18.52 5.87
N ARG A 136 -10.57 17.76 4.77
CA ARG A 136 -11.82 17.04 4.43
C ARG A 136 -12.21 16.04 5.53
N GLN A 137 -11.25 15.27 6.04
CA GLN A 137 -11.45 14.34 7.15
C GLN A 137 -11.98 15.04 8.41
N LYS A 138 -11.38 16.18 8.79
CA LYS A 138 -11.81 16.97 9.94
C LYS A 138 -13.22 17.55 9.75
N SER A 139 -13.52 18.07 8.55
CA SER A 139 -14.84 18.61 8.20
C SER A 139 -15.94 17.55 8.35
N LEU A 140 -15.66 16.31 7.92
CA LEU A 140 -16.57 15.18 8.02
C LEU A 140 -16.57 14.50 9.40
N ARG A 141 -15.74 14.96 10.35
CA ARG A 141 -15.58 14.38 11.70
C ARG A 141 -15.30 12.87 11.69
N LEU A 142 -14.49 12.40 10.73
CA LEU A 142 -14.14 11.00 10.60
C LEU A 142 -12.79 10.70 11.26
N SER A 143 -12.62 9.46 11.73
CA SER A 143 -11.28 8.94 12.02
C SER A 143 -10.49 8.83 10.72
N ARG A 144 -9.15 8.93 10.80
CA ARG A 144 -8.27 8.79 9.64
C ARG A 144 -8.51 7.44 8.92
N ALA A 145 -8.62 6.35 9.67
CA ALA A 145 -8.86 5.03 9.11
C ALA A 145 -10.23 4.93 8.40
N THR A 146 -11.29 5.49 9.01
CA THR A 146 -12.63 5.50 8.43
C THR A 146 -12.67 6.32 7.14
N TYR A 147 -12.00 7.47 7.12
CA TYR A 147 -11.92 8.34 5.94
C TYR A 147 -11.30 7.61 4.74
N TYR A 148 -10.11 7.02 4.90
CA TYR A 148 -9.46 6.32 3.80
C TYR A 148 -10.20 5.04 3.38
N ARG A 149 -10.87 4.35 4.30
CA ARG A 149 -11.74 3.22 3.95
C ARG A 149 -12.89 3.66 3.04
N ARG A 150 -13.57 4.76 3.40
CA ARG A 150 -14.67 5.34 2.60
C ARG A 150 -14.17 5.87 1.26
N LEU A 151 -13.01 6.53 1.23
CA LEU A 151 -12.39 7.00 -0.01
C LEU A 151 -12.11 5.85 -0.99
N ASN A 152 -11.56 4.74 -0.49
CA ASN A 152 -11.32 3.54 -1.31
C ASN A 152 -12.62 2.91 -1.81
N GLN A 153 -13.66 2.85 -0.98
CA GLN A 153 -14.97 2.37 -1.37
C GLN A 153 -15.55 3.22 -2.51
N LEU A 154 -15.59 4.55 -2.33
CA LEU A 154 -16.08 5.48 -3.34
C LEU A 154 -15.32 5.37 -4.67
N ARG A 155 -13.99 5.16 -4.60
CA ARG A 155 -13.18 4.93 -5.80
C ARG A 155 -13.61 3.67 -6.56
N GLN A 156 -13.96 2.58 -5.86
CA GLN A 156 -14.43 1.35 -6.52
C GLN A 156 -15.83 1.55 -7.12
N GLU A 157 -16.73 2.19 -6.39
CA GLU A 157 -18.09 2.48 -6.86
C GLU A 157 -18.07 3.41 -8.09
N LEU A 158 -17.25 4.46 -8.06
CA LEU A 158 -17.07 5.37 -9.20
C LEU A 158 -16.45 4.68 -10.41
N LYS A 159 -15.46 3.81 -10.18
CA LYS A 159 -14.84 3.02 -11.24
C LYS A 159 -15.85 2.10 -11.92
N GLN A 160 -16.71 1.44 -11.15
CA GLN A 160 -17.81 0.63 -11.67
C GLN A 160 -18.84 1.46 -12.44
N PHE A 161 -19.21 2.63 -11.91
CA PHE A 161 -20.17 3.54 -12.54
C PHE A 161 -19.67 4.07 -13.90
N LEU A 162 -18.38 4.36 -14.02
CA LEU A 162 -17.75 4.84 -15.25
C LEU A 162 -17.28 3.71 -16.18
N GLU A 163 -17.53 2.44 -15.84
CA GLU A 163 -17.06 1.25 -16.58
C GLU A 163 -15.52 1.19 -16.78
N LEU A 164 -14.75 1.79 -15.87
CA LEU A 164 -13.28 1.84 -15.90
C LEU A 164 -12.61 0.64 -15.21
#